data_AF-A0A3C1FHR5-F1
#
_entry.id   AF-A0A3C1FHR5-F1
#
_cell.length_a   1.000
_cell.length_b   1.000
_cell.length_c   1.000
_cell.angle_alpha   90.00
_cell.angle_beta   90.00
_cell.angle_gamma   90.00
#
_symmetry.space_group_name_H-M   'P 1'
#
loop_
_entity.id
_entity.type
_entity.pdbx_description
1 polymer ?
#
loop_
_entity_poly.entity_id
_entity_poly.type
_entity_poly.pdbx_seq_one_letter_code
_entity_poly.pdbx_strand_id
1 'polypeptide(L)' 'ANYGAQCVVWQTAINPVIALELLATGVWQGAGVRGPESFDAVPFLDLLAGAAPAGYDSPWGIEEK' A
#
# COMPACT_ATOMS: atom_id res chain seq x y z
N ALA A 1 1.64 -14.49 -0.06
CA ALA A 1 2.79 -14.77 -0.97
C ALA A 1 2.30 -15.34 -2.31
N ASN A 2 1.41 -14.61 -3.00
CA ASN A 2 0.57 -15.17 -4.08
C ASN A 2 1.04 -14.81 -5.50
N TYR A 3 2.14 -14.08 -5.64
CA TYR A 3 2.55 -13.48 -6.92
C TYR A 3 3.83 -14.09 -7.51
N GLY A 4 4.40 -15.14 -6.91
CA GLY A 4 5.65 -15.75 -7.37
C GLY A 4 6.87 -14.81 -7.37
N ALA A 5 6.77 -13.68 -6.68
CA ALA A 5 7.80 -12.64 -6.64
C ALA A 5 8.82 -12.89 -5.53
N GLN A 6 10.08 -12.52 -5.78
CA GLN A 6 11.11 -12.45 -4.73
C GLN A 6 10.67 -11.47 -3.63
N CYS A 7 11.01 -11.74 -2.37
CA CYS A 7 10.67 -10.89 -1.23
C CYS A 7 11.00 -9.40 -1.44
N VAL A 8 12.17 -9.05 -1.99
CA VAL A 8 12.56 -7.64 -2.21
C VAL A 8 11.74 -7.02 -3.34
N VAL A 9 11.45 -7.78 -4.40
CA VAL A 9 10.58 -7.32 -5.49
C VAL A 9 9.18 -7.05 -4.95
N TRP A 10 8.66 -7.96 -4.13
CA TRP A 10 7.37 -7.79 -3.47
C TRP A 10 7.33 -6.54 -2.58
N GLN A 11 8.31 -6.38 -1.68
CA GLN A 11 8.37 -5.25 -0.74
C GLN A 11 8.52 -3.90 -1.44
N THR A 12 9.20 -3.85 -2.59
CA THR A 12 9.38 -2.60 -3.35
C THR A 12 8.20 -2.30 -4.27
N ALA A 13 7.57 -3.32 -4.86
CA ALA A 13 6.48 -3.15 -5.82
C ALA A 13 5.13 -2.86 -5.15
N ILE A 14 4.88 -3.36 -3.94
CA ILE A 14 3.56 -3.25 -3.32
C ILE A 14 3.16 -1.81 -2.96
N ASN A 15 4.10 -1.01 -2.45
CA ASN A 15 3.82 0.37 -2.06
C ASN A 15 3.33 1.25 -3.22
N PRO A 16 3.99 1.30 -4.40
CA PRO A 16 3.47 2.05 -5.53
C PRO A 16 2.17 1.46 -6.10
N VAL A 17 1.95 0.14 -6.01
CA VAL A 17 0.68 -0.48 -6.43
C VAL A 17 -0.50 0.04 -5.59
N ILE A 18 -0.37 0.02 -4.26
CA ILE A 18 -1.41 0.54 -3.36
C ILE A 18 -1.65 2.04 -3.61
N ALA A 19 -0.59 2.82 -3.78
CA ALA A 19 -0.71 4.25 -4.07
C ALA A 19 -1.49 4.51 -5.37
N LEU A 20 -1.20 3.74 -6.44
CA LEU A 20 -1.92 3.84 -7.71
C LEU A 20 -3.39 3.44 -7.57
N GLU A 21 -3.69 2.41 -6.77
CA GLU A 21 -5.06 1.96 -6.52
C GLU A 21 -5.88 3.02 -5.75
N LEU A 22 -5.29 3.65 -4.73
CA LEU A 22 -5.94 4.72 -3.97
C LEU A 22 -6.20 5.96 -4.83
N LEU A 23 -5.30 6.27 -5.77
CA LEU A 23 -5.52 7.34 -6.75
C LEU A 23 -6.61 6.97 -7.77
N ALA A 24 -6.59 5.73 -8.28
CA ALA A 24 -7.55 5.25 -9.28
C ALA A 24 -8.99 5.17 -8.74
N THR A 25 -9.14 4.80 -7.47
CA THR A 25 -10.43 4.75 -6.76
C THR A 25 -10.89 6.13 -6.27
N GLY A 26 -10.01 7.15 -6.33
CA GLY A 26 -10.29 8.50 -5.85
C GLY A 26 -10.31 8.63 -4.33
N VAL A 27 -9.80 7.64 -3.59
CA VAL A 27 -9.60 7.76 -2.13
C VAL A 27 -8.51 8.79 -1.85
N TRP A 28 -7.40 8.71 -2.59
CA TRP A 28 -6.39 9.76 -2.62
C TRP A 28 -6.66 10.69 -3.80
N GLN A 29 -6.65 11.99 -3.54
CA GLN A 29 -6.86 13.02 -4.55
C GLN A 29 -5.91 14.19 -4.30
N GLY A 30 -5.36 14.75 -5.37
CA GLY A 30 -4.47 15.89 -5.31
C GLY A 30 -3.91 16.24 -6.68
N ALA A 31 -3.34 17.45 -6.79
CA ALA A 31 -2.66 17.92 -7.98
C ALA A 31 -1.19 18.28 -7.68
N GLY A 32 -0.35 18.18 -8.71
CA GLY A 32 1.10 18.43 -8.62
C GLY A 32 1.91 17.18 -8.29
N VAL A 33 3.19 17.38 -7.92
CA VAL A 33 4.11 16.31 -7.51
C VAL A 33 4.03 16.16 -5.99
N ARG A 34 3.43 15.06 -5.51
CA ARG A 34 3.24 14.77 -4.09
C ARG A 34 3.71 13.37 -3.77
N GLY A 35 4.42 13.21 -2.67
CA GLY A 35 4.74 11.90 -2.13
C GLY A 35 3.54 11.29 -1.38
N PRO A 36 3.55 9.96 -1.12
CA PRO A 36 2.51 9.27 -0.37
C PRO A 36 2.23 9.88 1.02
N GLU A 37 3.24 10.48 1.64
CA GLU A 37 3.17 11.16 2.94
C GLU A 37 2.26 12.40 2.93
N SER A 38 1.87 12.89 1.76
CA SER A 38 0.92 13.99 1.62
C SER A 38 -0.56 13.57 1.74
N PHE A 39 -0.84 12.26 1.85
CA PHE A 39 -2.19 11.69 1.86
C PHE A 39 -2.47 10.94 3.17
N ASP A 40 -3.73 10.61 3.41
CA ASP A 40 -4.12 9.81 4.58
C ASP A 40 -3.48 8.41 4.50
N ALA A 41 -2.75 8.05 5.57
CA ALA A 41 -2.05 6.79 5.67
C ALA A 41 -2.97 5.61 5.99
N VAL A 42 -4.13 5.84 6.62
CA VAL A 42 -5.01 4.75 7.07
C VAL A 42 -5.50 3.88 5.91
N PRO A 43 -6.05 4.42 4.80
CA PRO A 43 -6.47 3.60 3.66
C PRO A 43 -5.34 2.78 3.03
N PHE A 44 -4.11 3.31 3.04
CA PHE A 44 -2.93 2.62 2.55
C PHE A 44 -2.58 1.42 3.44
N LEU A 45 -2.56 1.65 4.75
CA LEU A 45 -2.24 0.63 5.74
C LEU A 45 -3.31 -0.46 5.82
N ASP A 46 -4.57 -0.10 5.62
CA ASP A 46 -5.69 -1.04 5.54
C ASP A 46 -5.59 -1.96 4.31
N LEU A 47 -5.27 -1.41 3.13
CA LEU A 47 -5.05 -2.23 1.93
C LEU A 47 -3.81 -3.11 2.04
N LEU A 48 -2.74 -2.59 2.63
CA LEU A 48 -1.49 -3.33 2.83
C LEU A 48 -1.72 -4.57 3.71
N ALA A 49 -2.40 -4.40 4.86
CA ALA A 49 -2.70 -5.48 5.79
C ALA A 49 -3.89 -6.37 5.38
N GLY A 50 -4.82 -5.85 4.58
CA GLY A 50 -6.07 -6.51 4.20
C GLY A 50 -5.87 -7.85 3.50
N ALA A 51 -6.85 -8.74 3.62
CA ALA A 51 -6.77 -10.09 3.06
C ALA A 51 -6.94 -10.10 1.52
N ALA A 52 -6.15 -10.91 0.80
CA ALA A 52 -6.35 -11.10 -0.62
C ALA A 52 -7.73 -11.73 -0.92
N PRO A 53 -8.42 -11.35 -2.02
CA PRO A 53 -7.94 -10.51 -3.13
C PRO A 53 -8.22 -9.00 -2.96
N ALA A 54 -8.85 -8.58 -1.85
CA ALA A 54 -9.23 -7.18 -1.63
C ALA A 54 -8.08 -6.33 -1.05
N GLY A 55 -7.16 -6.95 -0.31
CA GLY A 55 -5.90 -6.37 0.12
C GLY A 55 -4.71 -7.27 -0.24
N TYR A 56 -3.56 -7.02 0.37
CA TYR A 56 -2.30 -7.62 -0.05
C TYR A 56 -1.63 -8.61 0.94
N ASP A 57 -2.30 -8.99 2.03
CA ASP A 57 -1.79 -9.92 3.05
C ASP A 57 -0.38 -9.55 3.56
N SER A 58 -0.07 -8.25 3.65
CA SER A 58 1.21 -7.73 4.08
C SER A 58 1.06 -7.04 5.45
N PRO A 59 1.21 -7.78 6.56
CA PRO A 59 1.01 -7.21 7.88
C PRO A 59 2.01 -6.09 8.18
N TRP A 60 1.55 -5.08 8.91
CA TRP A 60 2.36 -4.01 9.46
C TRP A 60 2.03 -3.83 10.94
N GLY A 61 2.95 -3.23 11.69
CA GLY A 61 2.77 -2.97 13.11
C GLY A 61 3.99 -2.27 13.69
N ILE A 62 3.83 -1.71 14.89
CA ILE A 62 4.91 -1.13 15.68
C ILE A 62 5.02 -1.97 16.95
N GLU A 63 6.23 -2.40 17.28
CA GLU A 63 6.55 -3.07 18.53
C GLU A 63 7.54 -2.17 19.29
N GLU A 64 7.13 -1.64 20.45
CA GLU A 64 8.05 -0.94 21.35
C GLU A 64 8.82 -1.95 22.20
N LYS A 65 10.12 -1.70 22.38
CA LYS A 65 11.04 -2.60 23.06
C LYS A 65 11.53 -2.01 24.38
#